data_AF-A0A7V5Q1C7-F1
#
_entry.id   AF-A0A7V5Q1C7-F1
#
_cell.length_a   1.000
_cell.length_b   1.000
_cell.length_c   1.000
_cell.angle_alpha   90.00
_cell.angle_beta   90.00
_cell.angle_gamma   90.00
#
_symmetry.space_group_name_H-M   'P 1'
#
loop_
_entity.id
_entity.type
_entity.pdbx_description
1 polymer ?
#
loop_
_entity_poly.entity_id
_entity_poly.type
_entity_poly.pdbx_seq_one_letter_code
_entity_poly.pdbx_strand_id
1 'polypeptide(L)'
;DRLLASPRYGERWARHWLDVARYADTKGYAFARERRYPYAYTYRDYVIDAFNRDLPFDRFVLEQLAADLLPDRDDDRALAALGFLTVGRKYNNRHEDIDDQIDVVSRGLLGLTVGCARCHDHKYDPIPSEDYYSLYGVFASCVEPKNLPLIRDPTQTPGYEAFQKELEKREAKLAEFERRKRAEISAQVRRRTGDYIAAAIRPDQDPLLRKELAQFSLSPDDLRPKMILRWRQYLLKHARPDHPVWGPLFAVVRTPEDQWESARSKLTQQWQSLPRGTEKGQLNPLLAEALIASPIQSKWDVVGRYGQVFTDVYARFQEKKGPYAELPEEDPGLQQLRKIVMGSGSPTDLSQEPLRGYLNRKDNNELRELQKAIERWQVESPGAPPRAMIVRDRPKPVQPHVFIRGNPARRGKPVPRRFLGMVAGPDRPAFENGSGRLELAHAIVSPDNPLTARVFVHRVWMHHFVRPMVMTPSDFGVRTPEPLLRPALDALAVRFIESGWSIKSLHRAIVLSATYRQASADRPDCRRVDPENERLWRMNRRRLEWEALRDSLLVVSGRI
;
A
#
# COMPACT_ATOMS: atom_id res chain seq x y z
N ASP A 1 -32.03 -13.86 25.94
CA ASP A 1 -31.04 -12.86 26.42
C ASP A 1 -29.77 -13.44 27.02
N ARG A 2 -29.84 -14.41 27.95
CA ARG A 2 -28.64 -15.04 28.58
C ARG A 2 -27.49 -15.36 27.62
N LEU A 3 -27.77 -15.96 26.45
CA LEU A 3 -26.73 -16.31 25.46
C LEU A 3 -26.13 -15.09 24.75
N LEU A 4 -26.94 -14.06 24.47
CA LEU A 4 -26.49 -12.83 23.80
C LEU A 4 -25.72 -11.89 24.74
N ALA A 5 -25.89 -12.05 26.06
CA ALA A 5 -25.14 -11.33 27.09
C ALA A 5 -23.79 -11.99 27.44
N SER A 6 -23.57 -13.25 27.03
CA SER A 6 -22.33 -13.97 27.28
C SER A 6 -21.17 -13.40 26.46
N PRO A 7 -19.95 -13.23 27.00
CA PRO A 7 -18.78 -12.80 26.21
C PRO A 7 -18.42 -13.80 25.10
N ARG A 8 -18.83 -15.07 25.25
CA ARG A 8 -18.66 -16.11 24.21
C ARG A 8 -19.50 -15.85 22.96
N TYR A 9 -20.50 -14.95 23.04
CA TYR A 9 -21.28 -14.52 21.87
C TYR A 9 -20.37 -13.88 20.81
N GLY A 10 -19.57 -12.90 21.20
CA GLY A 10 -18.62 -12.22 20.33
C GLY A 10 -17.58 -13.18 19.75
N GLU A 11 -17.01 -14.06 20.58
CA GLU A 11 -16.05 -15.07 20.12
C GLU A 11 -16.65 -15.97 19.02
N ARG A 12 -17.90 -16.43 19.23
CA ARG A 12 -18.61 -17.31 18.29
C ARG A 12 -18.92 -16.59 16.97
N TRP A 13 -19.50 -15.40 17.04
CA TRP A 13 -20.02 -14.69 15.86
C TRP A 13 -18.95 -13.89 15.12
N ALA A 14 -17.92 -13.39 15.80
CA ALA A 14 -16.80 -12.73 15.16
C ALA A 14 -16.07 -13.67 14.19
N ARG A 15 -16.00 -14.97 14.47
CA ARG A 15 -15.40 -15.96 13.54
C ARG A 15 -16.00 -15.86 12.14
N HIS A 16 -17.34 -15.82 12.06
CA HIS A 16 -18.05 -15.73 10.78
C HIS A 16 -17.73 -14.43 10.04
N TRP A 17 -17.56 -13.33 10.77
CA TRP A 17 -17.13 -12.07 10.18
C TRP A 17 -15.66 -12.10 9.74
N LEU A 18 -14.78 -12.70 10.54
CA LEU A 18 -13.35 -12.80 10.26
C LEU A 18 -13.08 -13.63 9.00
N ASP A 19 -13.93 -14.62 8.69
CA ASP A 19 -13.90 -15.34 7.41
C ASP A 19 -14.21 -14.38 6.23
N VAL A 20 -15.19 -13.48 6.37
CA VAL A 20 -15.53 -12.45 5.36
C VAL A 20 -14.40 -11.42 5.24
N ALA A 21 -13.83 -11.00 6.37
CA ALA A 21 -12.72 -10.06 6.45
C ALA A 21 -11.38 -10.67 6.02
N ARG A 22 -11.35 -11.96 5.61
CA ARG A 22 -10.16 -12.65 5.12
C ARG A 22 -9.04 -12.69 6.18
N TYR A 23 -9.43 -12.72 7.45
CA TYR A 23 -8.49 -12.64 8.56
C TYR A 23 -7.43 -13.73 8.44
N ALA A 24 -6.17 -13.34 8.57
CA ALA A 24 -5.06 -14.27 8.65
C ALA A 24 -3.97 -13.68 9.54
N ASP A 25 -3.40 -14.50 10.42
CA ASP A 25 -2.21 -14.12 11.20
C ASP A 25 -0.95 -14.03 10.32
N THR A 26 -1.02 -14.42 9.04
CA THR A 26 0.12 -14.42 8.11
C THR A 26 -0.15 -13.72 6.78
N LYS A 27 0.91 -13.13 6.22
CA LYS A 27 0.91 -12.26 5.03
C LYS A 27 0.85 -13.01 3.68
N GLY A 28 0.75 -14.34 3.63
CA GLY A 28 0.78 -15.09 2.37
C GLY A 28 2.15 -15.04 1.66
N TYR A 29 2.32 -14.21 0.62
CA TYR A 29 3.50 -14.15 -0.29
C TYR A 29 4.78 -13.54 0.32
N ALA A 30 4.89 -13.45 1.64
CA ALA A 30 6.02 -12.85 2.34
C ALA A 30 7.19 -13.82 2.59
N PHE A 31 7.64 -14.57 1.58
CA PHE A 31 8.66 -15.63 1.75
C PHE A 31 10.03 -15.13 2.25
N ALA A 32 10.39 -13.88 1.92
CA ALA A 32 11.67 -13.27 2.27
C ALA A 32 11.56 -12.25 3.43
N ARG A 33 10.46 -12.27 4.19
CA ARG A 33 10.19 -11.38 5.34
C ARG A 33 9.59 -12.18 6.49
N GLU A 34 9.32 -11.54 7.62
CA GLU A 34 8.49 -12.17 8.66
C GLU A 34 7.07 -12.34 8.11
N ARG A 35 6.61 -13.61 8.09
CA ARG A 35 5.33 -13.99 7.50
C ARG A 35 4.18 -13.60 8.41
N ARG A 36 4.40 -13.56 9.72
CA ARG A 36 3.36 -13.19 10.69
C ARG A 36 3.10 -11.70 10.70
N TYR A 37 1.85 -11.32 10.95
CA TYR A 37 1.51 -9.96 11.35
C TYR A 37 1.79 -9.80 12.85
N PRO A 38 2.59 -8.81 13.28
CA PRO A 38 2.85 -8.61 14.71
C PRO A 38 1.59 -8.29 15.52
N TYR A 39 0.62 -7.59 14.90
CA TYR A 39 -0.55 -7.08 15.59
C TYR A 39 -1.88 -7.44 14.93
N ALA A 40 -1.95 -8.50 14.10
CA ALA A 40 -3.23 -8.90 13.47
C ALA A 40 -4.33 -9.18 14.52
N TYR A 41 -3.94 -9.76 15.66
CA TYR A 41 -4.85 -10.08 16.76
C TYR A 41 -5.67 -8.87 17.26
N THR A 42 -5.17 -7.63 17.13
CA THR A 42 -5.92 -6.46 17.59
C THR A 42 -7.19 -6.26 16.77
N TYR A 43 -7.19 -6.60 15.49
CA TYR A 43 -8.39 -6.55 14.65
C TYR A 43 -9.39 -7.65 15.04
N ARG A 44 -8.90 -8.88 15.27
CA ARG A 44 -9.74 -9.98 15.79
C ARG A 44 -10.43 -9.58 17.08
N ASP A 45 -9.66 -9.05 18.03
CA ASP A 45 -10.17 -8.68 19.35
C ASP A 45 -11.14 -7.51 19.25
N TYR A 46 -10.91 -6.55 18.34
CA TYR A 46 -11.87 -5.49 18.02
C TYR A 46 -13.20 -6.06 17.50
N VAL A 47 -13.20 -7.01 16.56
CA VAL A 47 -14.44 -7.60 16.03
C VAL A 47 -15.21 -8.34 17.13
N ILE A 48 -14.52 -9.12 17.96
CA ILE A 48 -15.11 -9.83 19.11
C ILE A 48 -15.79 -8.84 20.06
N ASP A 49 -15.08 -7.77 20.41
CA ASP A 49 -15.56 -6.75 21.33
C ASP A 49 -16.70 -5.92 20.74
N ALA A 50 -16.63 -5.54 19.46
CA ALA A 50 -17.69 -4.83 18.75
C ALA A 50 -19.01 -5.61 18.78
N PHE A 51 -18.95 -6.92 18.53
CA PHE A 51 -20.13 -7.78 18.59
C PHE A 51 -20.64 -7.94 20.02
N ASN A 52 -19.75 -8.14 21.00
CA ASN A 52 -20.12 -8.26 22.40
C ASN A 52 -20.80 -6.99 22.94
N ARG A 53 -20.35 -5.80 22.54
CA ARG A 53 -20.96 -4.52 22.89
C ARG A 53 -22.20 -4.17 22.06
N ASP A 54 -22.53 -5.00 21.06
CA ASP A 54 -23.60 -4.74 20.09
C ASP A 54 -23.41 -3.39 19.38
N LEU A 55 -22.17 -3.10 18.97
CA LEU A 55 -21.84 -1.90 18.20
C LEU A 55 -22.74 -1.86 16.96
N PRO A 56 -23.46 -0.75 16.70
CA PRO A 56 -24.27 -0.60 15.50
C PRO A 56 -23.47 -0.97 14.25
N PHE A 57 -24.03 -1.82 13.39
CA PHE A 57 -23.29 -2.38 12.27
C PHE A 57 -22.85 -1.32 11.24
N ASP A 58 -23.62 -0.25 11.07
CA ASP A 58 -23.21 0.92 10.30
C ASP A 58 -21.95 1.58 10.89
N ARG A 59 -21.92 1.82 12.20
CA ARG A 59 -20.72 2.33 12.88
C ARG A 59 -19.54 1.37 12.75
N PHE A 60 -19.79 0.08 12.91
CA PHE A 60 -18.78 -0.96 12.73
C PHE A 60 -18.16 -0.91 11.32
N VAL A 61 -18.97 -0.72 10.27
CA VAL A 61 -18.48 -0.56 8.89
C VAL A 61 -17.71 0.75 8.70
N LEU A 62 -18.19 1.87 9.26
CA LEU A 62 -17.48 3.15 9.24
C LEU A 62 -16.08 3.03 9.85
N GLU A 63 -15.97 2.41 11.02
CA GLU A 63 -14.68 2.20 11.71
C GLU A 63 -13.75 1.32 10.86
N GLN A 64 -14.25 0.25 10.25
CA GLN A 64 -13.43 -0.64 9.44
C GLN A 64 -12.84 0.01 8.18
N LEU A 65 -13.48 1.06 7.66
CA LEU A 65 -13.03 1.74 6.44
C LEU A 65 -12.30 3.05 6.73
N ALA A 66 -12.65 3.73 7.82
CA ALA A 66 -12.27 5.12 8.04
C ALA A 66 -12.10 5.51 9.52
N ALA A 67 -11.85 4.60 10.47
CA ALA A 67 -11.70 4.94 11.89
C ALA A 67 -10.68 6.07 12.18
N ASP A 68 -9.62 6.20 11.38
CA ASP A 68 -8.62 7.27 11.50
C ASP A 68 -9.14 8.65 11.07
N LEU A 69 -10.23 8.70 10.31
CA LEU A 69 -10.86 9.89 9.74
C LEU A 69 -12.17 10.29 10.44
N LEU A 70 -12.68 9.47 11.36
CA LEU A 70 -13.91 9.76 12.08
C LEU A 70 -13.69 10.90 13.10
N PRO A 71 -14.48 12.00 13.03
CA PRO A 71 -14.29 13.15 13.90
C PRO A 71 -14.73 12.89 15.34
N ASP A 72 -15.63 11.92 15.53
CA ASP A 72 -16.23 11.49 16.80
C ASP A 72 -15.55 10.22 17.34
N ARG A 73 -14.25 10.03 17.10
CA ARG A 73 -13.52 8.88 17.66
C ARG A 73 -13.28 9.11 19.15
N ASP A 74 -14.06 8.40 19.98
CA ASP A 74 -13.92 8.43 21.44
C ASP A 74 -12.65 7.70 21.94
N ASP A 75 -12.15 6.72 21.18
CA ASP A 75 -11.08 5.82 21.61
C ASP A 75 -10.22 5.33 20.44
N ASP A 76 -8.89 5.33 20.62
CA ASP A 76 -7.93 4.81 19.64
C ASP A 76 -8.05 3.28 19.42
N ARG A 77 -8.74 2.54 20.30
CA ARG A 77 -9.10 1.13 20.07
C ARG A 77 -9.89 0.92 18.77
N ALA A 78 -10.69 1.89 18.34
CA ALA A 78 -11.41 1.85 17.07
C ALA A 78 -10.46 1.79 15.85
N LEU A 79 -9.22 2.27 15.97
CA LEU A 79 -8.22 2.18 14.90
C LEU A 79 -7.93 0.72 14.50
N ALA A 80 -8.10 -0.23 15.42
CA ALA A 80 -7.91 -1.65 15.14
C ALA A 80 -8.88 -2.17 14.07
N ALA A 81 -10.04 -1.51 13.89
CA ALA A 81 -11.04 -1.84 12.86
C ALA A 81 -10.48 -1.77 11.44
N LEU A 82 -9.52 -0.87 11.18
CA LEU A 82 -8.85 -0.72 9.88
C LEU A 82 -8.05 -1.98 9.49
N GLY A 83 -7.89 -2.94 10.40
CA GLY A 83 -7.46 -4.29 10.11
C GLY A 83 -8.24 -4.95 8.97
N PHE A 84 -9.52 -4.58 8.77
CA PHE A 84 -10.34 -5.02 7.63
C PHE A 84 -9.69 -4.75 6.27
N LEU A 85 -8.94 -3.63 6.15
CA LEU A 85 -8.26 -3.23 4.92
C LEU A 85 -6.80 -3.70 4.85
N THR A 86 -6.19 -4.09 5.96
CA THR A 86 -4.74 -4.29 6.06
C THR A 86 -4.32 -5.71 6.41
N VAL A 87 -5.14 -6.44 7.18
CA VAL A 87 -4.92 -7.82 7.59
C VAL A 87 -5.50 -8.75 6.52
N GLY A 88 -4.78 -9.83 6.24
CA GLY A 88 -5.10 -10.77 5.17
C GLY A 88 -3.90 -11.06 4.28
N ARG A 89 -4.14 -11.54 3.07
CA ARG A 89 -3.06 -11.89 2.14
C ARG A 89 -2.40 -10.62 1.58
N LYS A 90 -1.05 -10.59 1.55
CA LYS A 90 -0.27 -9.59 0.79
C LYS A 90 0.31 -10.23 -0.45
N TYR A 91 0.38 -9.47 -1.53
CA TYR A 91 0.79 -9.95 -2.85
C TYR A 91 2.16 -9.44 -3.30
N ASN A 92 2.84 -8.64 -2.48
CA ASN A 92 4.07 -7.90 -2.86
C ASN A 92 3.90 -7.06 -4.14
N ASN A 93 2.66 -6.73 -4.49
CA ASN A 93 2.29 -5.93 -5.64
C ASN A 93 1.14 -5.03 -5.21
N ARG A 94 1.37 -3.72 -5.24
CA ARG A 94 0.39 -2.75 -4.75
C ARG A 94 -0.93 -2.79 -5.53
N HIS A 95 -0.91 -3.15 -6.82
CA HIS A 95 -2.12 -3.26 -7.62
C HIS A 95 -2.99 -4.43 -7.15
N GLU A 96 -2.38 -5.58 -6.85
CA GLU A 96 -3.08 -6.75 -6.32
C GLU A 96 -3.55 -6.52 -4.87
N ASP A 97 -2.75 -5.84 -4.05
CA ASP A 97 -3.17 -5.46 -2.69
C ASP A 97 -4.40 -4.52 -2.72
N ILE A 98 -4.49 -3.60 -3.70
CA ILE A 98 -5.66 -2.72 -3.87
C ILE A 98 -6.85 -3.50 -4.41
N ASP A 99 -6.64 -4.38 -5.39
CA ASP A 99 -7.69 -5.24 -5.94
C ASP A 99 -8.39 -6.04 -4.85
N ASP A 100 -7.60 -6.61 -3.95
CA ASP A 100 -8.02 -7.35 -2.77
C ASP A 100 -8.75 -6.47 -1.73
N GLN A 101 -8.37 -5.19 -1.59
CA GLN A 101 -9.10 -4.20 -0.79
C GLN A 101 -10.45 -3.83 -1.41
N ILE A 102 -10.53 -3.66 -2.73
CA ILE A 102 -11.80 -3.44 -3.44
C ILE A 102 -12.70 -4.67 -3.25
N ASP A 103 -12.13 -5.86 -3.38
CA ASP A 103 -12.87 -7.12 -3.31
C ASP A 103 -13.47 -7.38 -1.93
N VAL A 104 -12.71 -7.20 -0.85
CA VAL A 104 -13.22 -7.40 0.52
C VAL A 104 -14.33 -6.40 0.84
N VAL A 105 -14.23 -5.17 0.34
CA VAL A 105 -15.25 -4.13 0.53
C VAL A 105 -16.49 -4.42 -0.31
N SER A 106 -16.34 -4.63 -1.62
CA SER A 106 -17.49 -4.80 -2.51
C SER A 106 -18.19 -6.13 -2.27
N ARG A 107 -17.44 -7.23 -2.15
CA ARG A 107 -18.02 -8.55 -1.98
C ARG A 107 -18.46 -8.81 -0.53
N GLY A 108 -17.70 -8.30 0.43
CA GLY A 108 -18.01 -8.44 1.85
C GLY A 108 -19.22 -7.61 2.30
N LEU A 109 -19.28 -6.33 1.89
CA LEU A 109 -20.27 -5.37 2.37
C LEU A 109 -21.45 -5.18 1.40
N LEU A 110 -21.21 -5.23 0.09
CA LEU A 110 -22.25 -4.97 -0.93
C LEU A 110 -22.74 -6.24 -1.64
N GLY A 111 -22.04 -7.35 -1.48
CA GLY A 111 -22.33 -8.58 -2.23
C GLY A 111 -22.14 -8.40 -3.74
N LEU A 112 -21.18 -7.58 -4.17
CA LEU A 112 -20.92 -7.31 -5.59
C LEU A 112 -19.50 -7.72 -6.01
N THR A 113 -19.38 -8.34 -7.18
CA THR A 113 -18.11 -8.79 -7.78
C THR A 113 -17.42 -7.70 -8.61
N VAL A 114 -17.18 -6.54 -8.00
CA VAL A 114 -16.60 -5.36 -8.69
C VAL A 114 -15.21 -5.66 -9.29
N GLY A 115 -14.42 -6.55 -8.68
CA GLY A 115 -13.09 -6.94 -9.17
C GLY A 115 -13.06 -7.46 -10.62
N CYS A 116 -14.15 -8.05 -11.10
CA CYS A 116 -14.28 -8.50 -12.49
C CYS A 116 -14.22 -7.33 -13.50
N ALA A 117 -14.56 -6.10 -13.07
CA ALA A 117 -14.53 -4.90 -13.91
C ALA A 117 -13.12 -4.30 -14.08
N ARG A 118 -12.07 -4.93 -13.53
CA ARG A 118 -10.69 -4.44 -13.59
C ARG A 118 -10.13 -4.35 -15.01
N CYS A 119 -10.46 -5.32 -15.85
CA CYS A 119 -9.86 -5.46 -17.19
C CYS A 119 -10.79 -4.98 -18.32
N HIS A 120 -12.09 -5.03 -18.10
CA HIS A 120 -13.14 -4.61 -19.01
C HIS A 120 -14.42 -4.38 -18.20
N ASP A 121 -15.42 -3.75 -18.79
CA ASP A 121 -16.70 -3.54 -18.10
C ASP A 121 -17.28 -4.88 -17.67
N HIS A 122 -17.85 -4.92 -16.47
CA HIS A 122 -18.34 -6.16 -15.91
C HIS A 122 -19.26 -6.89 -16.89
N LYS A 123 -19.09 -8.21 -17.03
CA LYS A 123 -19.71 -8.97 -18.13
C LYS A 123 -21.24 -8.93 -18.11
N TYR A 124 -21.84 -8.80 -16.92
CA TYR A 124 -23.28 -8.91 -16.72
C TYR A 124 -23.85 -7.75 -15.90
N ASP A 125 -23.34 -7.54 -14.68
CA ASP A 125 -23.74 -6.38 -13.88
C ASP A 125 -23.36 -5.05 -14.56
N PRO A 126 -24.18 -4.00 -14.42
CA PRO A 126 -23.92 -2.67 -14.97
C PRO A 126 -22.82 -1.93 -14.18
N ILE A 127 -21.64 -2.53 -14.08
CA ILE A 127 -20.47 -2.01 -13.39
C ILE A 127 -19.39 -1.74 -14.45
N PRO A 128 -19.28 -0.49 -14.93
CA PRO A 128 -18.23 -0.13 -15.89
C PRO A 128 -16.85 -0.23 -15.24
N SER A 129 -15.81 -0.40 -16.05
CA SER A 129 -14.42 -0.37 -15.59
C SER A 129 -14.10 0.93 -14.85
N GLU A 130 -14.73 2.04 -15.25
CA GLU A 130 -14.60 3.33 -14.58
C GLU A 130 -14.97 3.27 -13.09
N ASP A 131 -15.96 2.46 -12.70
CA ASP A 131 -16.36 2.31 -11.29
C ASP A 131 -15.31 1.55 -10.48
N TYR A 132 -14.76 0.47 -11.04
CA TYR A 132 -13.61 -0.22 -10.44
C TYR A 132 -12.45 0.76 -10.21
N TYR A 133 -12.10 1.55 -11.24
CA TYR A 133 -10.98 2.50 -11.12
C TYR A 133 -11.30 3.71 -10.22
N SER A 134 -12.58 4.05 -10.05
CA SER A 134 -13.03 5.04 -9.08
C SER A 134 -12.72 4.57 -7.65
N LEU A 135 -13.05 3.31 -7.31
CA LEU A 135 -12.69 2.68 -6.02
C LEU A 135 -11.18 2.44 -5.89
N TYR A 136 -10.52 2.01 -6.97
CA TYR A 136 -9.06 1.88 -7.01
C TYR A 136 -8.37 3.18 -6.60
N GLY A 137 -8.87 4.33 -7.06
CA GLY A 137 -8.34 5.63 -6.67
C GLY A 137 -8.41 5.93 -5.18
N VAL A 138 -9.45 5.43 -4.48
CA VAL A 138 -9.58 5.56 -3.03
C VAL A 138 -8.43 4.84 -2.32
N PHE A 139 -8.25 3.55 -2.60
CA PHE A 139 -7.21 2.76 -1.95
C PHE A 139 -5.79 3.06 -2.46
N ALA A 140 -5.63 3.47 -3.73
CA ALA A 140 -4.34 3.96 -4.26
C ALA A 140 -3.88 5.24 -3.56
N SER A 141 -4.83 6.03 -3.06
CA SER A 141 -4.60 7.24 -2.27
C SER A 141 -4.30 6.95 -0.79
N CYS A 142 -4.21 5.68 -0.40
CA CYS A 142 -3.86 5.25 0.96
C CYS A 142 -2.41 4.71 1.03
N VAL A 143 -1.86 4.67 2.24
CA VAL A 143 -0.55 4.09 2.56
C VAL A 143 -0.54 3.50 3.97
N GLU A 144 0.11 2.35 4.14
CA GLU A 144 0.38 1.78 5.47
C GLU A 144 1.58 2.54 6.09
N PRO A 145 1.43 3.15 7.28
CA PRO A 145 2.54 3.83 7.93
C PRO A 145 3.57 2.81 8.42
N LYS A 146 4.87 3.17 8.38
CA LYS A 146 5.95 2.32 8.91
C LYS A 146 5.78 2.07 10.41
N ASN A 147 5.41 3.13 11.14
CA ASN A 147 5.16 3.08 12.57
C ASN A 147 3.65 2.99 12.79
N LEU A 148 3.18 1.82 13.19
CA LEU A 148 1.77 1.58 13.50
C LEU A 148 1.39 2.27 14.82
N PRO A 149 0.22 2.91 14.92
CA PRO A 149 -0.20 3.61 16.13
C PRO A 149 -0.46 2.63 17.28
N LEU A 150 -0.14 3.07 18.50
CA LEU A 150 -0.58 2.40 19.72
C LEU A 150 -2.09 2.56 19.87
N ILE A 151 -2.76 1.56 20.40
CA ILE A 151 -4.21 1.61 20.68
C ILE A 151 -4.55 1.53 22.18
N ARG A 152 -3.52 1.41 23.01
CA ARG A 152 -3.58 1.47 24.47
C ARG A 152 -2.27 2.04 24.99
N ASP A 153 -2.28 2.48 26.23
CA ASP A 153 -1.06 2.90 26.91
C ASP A 153 -0.05 1.74 26.95
N PRO A 154 1.14 1.91 26.33
CA PRO A 154 2.12 0.84 26.27
C PRO A 154 2.69 0.48 27.65
N THR A 155 2.67 1.39 28.63
CA THR A 155 3.16 1.15 29.99
C THR A 155 2.33 0.10 30.73
N GLN A 156 1.08 -0.11 30.30
CA GLN A 156 0.19 -1.15 30.82
C GLN A 156 0.54 -2.55 30.28
N THR A 157 1.45 -2.67 29.31
CA THR A 157 1.87 -3.95 28.74
C THR A 157 2.97 -4.57 29.60
N PRO A 158 2.76 -5.75 30.21
CA PRO A 158 3.79 -6.40 31.03
C PRO A 158 5.07 -6.66 30.23
N GLY A 159 6.22 -6.19 30.75
CA GLY A 159 7.51 -6.33 30.08
C GLY A 159 7.80 -5.31 28.97
N TYR A 160 6.98 -4.25 28.86
CA TYR A 160 7.16 -3.20 27.84
C TYR A 160 8.55 -2.55 27.84
N GLU A 161 9.10 -2.20 29.01
CA GLU A 161 10.42 -1.56 29.09
C GLU A 161 11.53 -2.44 28.52
N ALA A 162 11.51 -3.74 28.84
CA ALA A 162 12.44 -4.73 28.31
C ALA A 162 12.26 -4.91 26.79
N PHE A 163 11.02 -4.94 26.32
CA PHE A 163 10.69 -4.97 24.90
C PHE A 163 11.26 -3.76 24.16
N GLN A 164 11.01 -2.55 24.68
CA GLN A 164 11.40 -1.28 24.08
C GLN A 164 12.93 -1.16 23.97
N LYS A 165 13.66 -1.51 25.03
CA LYS A 165 15.14 -1.52 25.03
C LYS A 165 15.72 -2.43 23.95
N GLU A 166 15.16 -3.63 23.79
CA GLU A 166 15.62 -4.59 22.78
C GLU A 166 15.17 -4.22 21.36
N LEU A 167 14.04 -3.52 21.21
CA LEU A 167 13.58 -2.95 19.94
C LEU A 167 14.54 -1.84 19.48
N GLU A 168 14.85 -0.88 20.35
CA GLU A 168 15.77 0.23 20.07
C GLU A 168 17.16 -0.26 19.64
N LYS A 169 17.67 -1.31 20.29
CA LYS A 169 18.94 -1.95 19.90
C LYS A 169 18.91 -2.51 18.48
N ARG A 170 17.79 -3.11 18.05
CA ARG A 170 17.63 -3.66 16.69
C ARG A 170 17.45 -2.55 15.66
N GLU A 171 16.65 -1.54 15.99
CA GLU A 171 16.46 -0.35 15.15
C GLU A 171 17.77 0.44 14.97
N ALA A 172 18.58 0.57 16.02
CA ALA A 172 19.90 1.18 15.97
C ALA A 172 20.85 0.43 15.02
N LYS A 173 20.86 -0.92 15.07
CA LYS A 173 21.65 -1.76 14.13
C LYS A 173 21.18 -1.57 12.68
N LEU A 174 19.87 -1.54 12.44
CA LEU A 174 19.33 -1.27 11.10
C LEU A 174 19.73 0.13 10.62
N ALA A 175 19.55 1.15 11.47
CA ALA A 175 19.88 2.53 11.13
C ALA A 175 21.39 2.72 10.87
N GLU A 176 22.25 2.06 11.65
CA GLU A 176 23.70 2.05 11.43
C GLU A 176 24.07 1.41 10.09
N PHE A 177 23.49 0.24 9.78
CA PHE A 177 23.68 -0.42 8.49
C PHE A 177 23.25 0.50 7.34
N GLU A 178 22.06 1.12 7.42
CA GLU A 178 21.57 2.02 6.38
C GLU A 178 22.48 3.26 6.24
N ARG A 179 22.89 3.89 7.34
CA ARG A 179 23.81 5.04 7.31
C ARG A 179 25.13 4.67 6.66
N ARG A 180 25.74 3.56 7.08
CA ARG A 180 27.01 3.06 6.54
C ARG A 180 26.89 2.80 5.03
N LYS A 181 25.83 2.12 4.59
CA LYS A 181 25.63 1.81 3.16
C LYS A 181 25.29 3.03 2.32
N ARG A 182 24.56 4.02 2.84
CA ARG A 182 24.37 5.32 2.17
C ARG A 182 25.71 6.00 1.94
N ALA A 183 26.54 6.09 2.98
CA ALA A 183 27.85 6.73 2.89
C ALA A 183 28.78 5.99 1.90
N GLU A 184 28.84 4.66 1.97
CA GLU A 184 29.62 3.80 1.08
C GLU A 184 29.21 4.00 -0.39
N ILE A 185 27.91 3.91 -0.70
CA ILE A 185 27.39 4.06 -2.06
C ILE A 185 27.59 5.49 -2.57
N SER A 186 27.25 6.51 -1.77
CA SER A 186 27.46 7.90 -2.16
C SER A 186 28.93 8.19 -2.43
N ALA A 187 29.86 7.70 -1.59
CA ALA A 187 31.30 7.86 -1.81
C ALA A 187 31.75 7.18 -3.12
N GLN A 188 31.34 5.93 -3.34
CA GLN A 188 31.66 5.18 -4.55
C GLN A 188 31.14 5.88 -5.82
N VAL A 189 29.90 6.39 -5.79
CA VAL A 189 29.30 7.13 -6.90
C VAL A 189 30.05 8.43 -7.16
N ARG A 190 30.46 9.16 -6.12
CA ARG A 190 31.19 10.43 -6.24
C ARG A 190 32.57 10.25 -6.86
N ARG A 191 33.30 9.19 -6.49
CA ARG A 191 34.60 8.83 -7.11
C ARG A 191 34.50 8.48 -8.59
N ARG A 192 33.30 8.11 -9.05
CA ARG A 192 33.03 7.66 -10.42
C ARG A 192 32.01 8.56 -11.11
N THR A 193 31.93 9.83 -10.72
CA THR A 193 30.93 10.77 -11.25
C THR A 193 31.00 10.85 -12.78
N GLY A 194 32.20 10.85 -13.35
CA GLY A 194 32.42 10.82 -14.81
C GLY A 194 31.74 9.64 -15.50
N ASP A 195 31.95 8.42 -14.99
CA ASP A 195 31.36 7.20 -15.55
C ASP A 195 29.83 7.24 -15.53
N TYR A 196 29.25 7.74 -14.44
CA TYR A 196 27.80 7.88 -14.32
C TYR A 196 27.22 8.95 -15.26
N ILE A 197 27.92 10.08 -15.43
CA ILE A 197 27.53 11.12 -16.41
C ILE A 197 27.61 10.54 -17.83
N ALA A 198 28.71 9.85 -18.16
CA ALA A 198 28.90 9.21 -19.47
C ALA A 198 27.78 8.21 -19.78
N ALA A 199 27.44 7.36 -18.82
CA ALA A 199 26.34 6.41 -18.97
C ALA A 199 24.96 7.10 -19.05
N ALA A 200 24.77 8.22 -18.37
CA ALA A 200 23.49 8.95 -18.39
C ALA A 200 23.17 9.55 -19.77
N ILE A 201 24.18 9.93 -20.54
CA ILE A 201 24.07 10.61 -21.85
C ILE A 201 24.27 9.67 -23.06
N ARG A 202 24.51 8.37 -22.85
CA ARG A 202 24.58 7.32 -23.89
C ARG A 202 23.28 6.50 -23.95
N PRO A 203 22.26 6.93 -24.72
CA PRO A 203 21.03 6.16 -24.84
C PRO A 203 21.21 4.83 -25.61
N ASP A 204 22.18 4.75 -26.52
CA ASP A 204 22.52 3.57 -27.33
C ASP A 204 23.20 2.45 -26.51
N GLN A 205 23.89 2.81 -25.43
CA GLN A 205 24.52 1.86 -24.51
C GLN A 205 23.73 1.66 -23.22
N ASP A 206 22.45 2.05 -23.19
CA ASP A 206 21.65 2.07 -21.97
C ASP A 206 21.58 0.65 -21.34
N PRO A 207 22.17 0.44 -20.16
CA PRO A 207 22.11 -0.83 -19.46
C PRO A 207 20.66 -1.23 -19.11
N LEU A 208 19.73 -0.28 -19.08
CA LEU A 208 18.31 -0.50 -18.83
C LEU A 208 17.56 -1.00 -20.08
N LEU A 209 18.08 -0.73 -21.28
CA LEU A 209 17.55 -1.25 -22.54
C LEU A 209 18.07 -2.66 -22.84
N ARG A 210 19.25 -3.03 -22.33
CA ARG A 210 19.78 -4.40 -22.36
C ARG A 210 19.11 -5.27 -21.28
N LYS A 211 17.95 -5.79 -21.66
CA LYS A 211 16.90 -6.37 -20.81
C LYS A 211 17.23 -7.50 -19.81
N GLU A 212 18.46 -8.01 -19.63
CA GLU A 212 18.60 -9.36 -19.04
C GLU A 212 19.57 -9.58 -17.87
N LEU A 213 20.46 -8.66 -17.46
CA LEU A 213 21.49 -9.01 -16.44
C LEU A 213 21.71 -8.01 -15.28
N ALA A 214 21.23 -6.77 -15.35
CA ALA A 214 21.59 -5.73 -14.39
C ALA A 214 20.89 -5.81 -13.01
N GLN A 215 19.89 -6.68 -12.83
CA GLN A 215 19.12 -6.77 -11.57
C GLN A 215 19.74 -7.72 -10.53
N PHE A 216 20.71 -8.57 -10.89
CA PHE A 216 21.07 -9.71 -10.04
C PHE A 216 22.54 -9.78 -9.58
N SER A 217 23.43 -8.97 -10.16
CA SER A 217 24.80 -8.82 -9.64
C SER A 217 25.27 -7.38 -9.86
N LEU A 218 25.52 -6.66 -8.76
CA LEU A 218 26.28 -5.41 -8.77
C LEU A 218 27.64 -5.80 -8.18
N SER A 219 28.61 -6.10 -9.04
CA SER A 219 30.01 -6.14 -8.65
C SER A 219 30.42 -4.76 -8.08
N PRO A 220 31.43 -4.66 -7.20
CA PRO A 220 31.97 -3.38 -6.76
C PRO A 220 32.34 -2.43 -7.91
N ASP A 221 32.63 -2.95 -9.11
CA ASP A 221 33.02 -2.15 -10.26
C ASP A 221 31.88 -1.84 -11.24
N ASP A 222 30.66 -2.32 -10.98
CA ASP A 222 29.52 -2.06 -11.85
C ASP A 222 28.88 -0.69 -11.58
N LEU A 223 28.49 0.00 -12.65
CA LEU A 223 27.65 1.19 -12.52
C LEU A 223 26.23 0.80 -12.11
N ARG A 224 25.74 1.44 -11.03
CA ARG A 224 24.41 1.18 -10.49
C ARG A 224 23.33 1.76 -11.42
N PRO A 225 22.39 0.98 -11.98
CA PRO A 225 21.42 1.50 -12.94
C PRO A 225 20.51 2.61 -12.39
N LYS A 226 20.10 2.49 -11.12
CA LYS A 226 19.32 3.56 -10.45
C LYS A 226 20.10 4.87 -10.33
N MET A 227 21.42 4.80 -10.22
CA MET A 227 22.25 6.00 -10.20
C MET A 227 22.38 6.66 -11.56
N ILE A 228 22.47 5.87 -12.63
CA ILE A 228 22.42 6.37 -14.01
C ILE A 228 21.11 7.12 -14.25
N LEU A 229 19.96 6.55 -13.82
CA LEU A 229 18.66 7.22 -13.93
C LEU A 229 18.60 8.56 -13.20
N ARG A 230 19.16 8.64 -11.99
CA ARG A 230 19.21 9.89 -11.22
C ARG A 230 20.04 10.95 -11.93
N TRP A 231 21.22 10.59 -12.41
CA TRP A 231 22.05 11.49 -13.20
C TRP A 231 21.34 11.95 -14.47
N ARG A 232 20.68 11.04 -15.19
CA ARG A 232 19.91 11.38 -16.39
C ARG A 232 18.78 12.36 -16.09
N GLN A 233 17.96 12.09 -15.07
CA GLN A 233 16.87 12.99 -14.66
C GLN A 233 17.40 14.36 -14.23
N TYR A 234 18.51 14.37 -13.49
CA TYR A 234 19.16 15.60 -13.05
C TYR A 234 19.65 16.43 -14.24
N LEU A 235 20.34 15.81 -15.21
CA LEU A 235 20.82 16.49 -16.41
C LEU A 235 19.66 16.99 -17.28
N LEU A 236 18.60 16.21 -17.48
CA LEU A 236 17.41 16.67 -18.21
C LEU A 236 16.79 17.93 -17.59
N LYS A 237 16.77 18.01 -16.26
CA LYS A 237 16.24 19.16 -15.52
C LYS A 237 17.15 20.38 -15.58
N HIS A 238 18.47 20.21 -15.49
CA HIS A 238 19.41 21.33 -15.25
C HIS A 238 20.31 21.70 -16.44
N ALA A 239 20.55 20.79 -17.40
CA ALA A 239 21.41 21.07 -18.53
C ALA A 239 20.72 22.04 -19.49
N ARG A 240 21.25 23.26 -19.58
CA ARG A 240 20.78 24.37 -20.44
C ARG A 240 21.99 25.05 -21.08
N PRO A 241 21.86 25.66 -22.28
CA PRO A 241 22.98 26.31 -22.97
C PRO A 241 23.72 27.35 -22.13
N ASP A 242 22.99 28.09 -21.30
CA ASP A 242 23.47 29.18 -20.45
C ASP A 242 23.91 28.70 -19.06
N HIS A 243 23.85 27.40 -18.76
CA HIS A 243 24.20 26.92 -17.43
C HIS A 243 25.73 26.90 -17.23
N PRO A 244 26.28 27.50 -16.16
CA PRO A 244 27.73 27.67 -15.97
C PRO A 244 28.52 26.36 -15.83
N VAL A 245 27.86 25.30 -15.38
CA VAL A 245 28.45 23.96 -15.29
C VAL A 245 28.00 23.03 -16.40
N TRP A 246 26.79 23.17 -16.96
CA TRP A 246 26.20 22.14 -17.83
C TRP A 246 26.05 22.60 -19.28
N GLY A 247 26.25 23.89 -19.58
CA GLY A 247 26.19 24.47 -20.91
C GLY A 247 27.15 23.79 -21.89
N PRO A 248 28.44 23.61 -21.56
CA PRO A 248 29.36 22.90 -22.44
C PRO A 248 28.94 21.45 -22.70
N LEU A 249 28.56 20.71 -21.64
CA LEU A 249 28.07 19.32 -21.80
C LEU A 249 26.78 19.26 -22.63
N PHE A 250 25.87 20.23 -22.46
CA PHE A 250 24.64 20.34 -23.24
C PHE A 250 24.92 20.53 -24.73
N ALA A 251 25.84 21.44 -25.08
CA ALA A 251 26.24 21.68 -26.46
C ALA A 251 26.86 20.42 -27.09
N VAL A 252 27.70 19.71 -26.34
CA VAL A 252 28.35 18.47 -26.79
C VAL A 252 27.34 17.35 -27.04
N VAL A 253 26.43 17.11 -26.10
CA VAL A 253 25.40 16.06 -26.24
C VAL A 253 24.44 16.32 -27.40
N ARG A 254 24.20 17.59 -27.76
CA ARG A 254 23.32 17.96 -28.88
C ARG A 254 24.01 17.97 -30.24
N THR A 255 25.33 17.84 -30.29
CA THR A 255 26.08 17.83 -31.54
C THR A 255 26.03 16.41 -32.14
N PRO A 256 25.49 16.23 -33.34
CA PRO A 256 25.52 14.94 -34.04
C PRO A 256 26.96 14.45 -34.29
N GLU A 257 27.17 13.12 -34.28
CA GLU A 257 28.52 12.53 -34.37
C GLU A 257 29.23 12.89 -35.67
N ASP A 258 28.49 12.90 -36.77
CA ASP A 258 28.93 13.27 -38.12
C ASP A 258 29.33 14.74 -38.24
N GLN A 259 28.87 15.60 -37.33
CA GLN A 259 29.16 17.04 -37.33
C GLN A 259 30.26 17.43 -36.34
N TRP A 260 30.72 16.49 -35.49
CA TRP A 260 31.63 16.75 -34.38
C TRP A 260 32.93 17.44 -34.81
N GLU A 261 33.56 16.96 -35.89
CA GLU A 261 34.86 17.45 -36.36
C GLU A 261 34.82 18.94 -36.71
N SER A 262 33.71 19.40 -37.29
CA SER A 262 33.49 20.82 -37.63
C SER A 262 33.02 21.67 -36.45
N ALA A 263 32.36 21.05 -35.46
CA ALA A 263 31.81 21.73 -34.29
C ALA A 263 32.84 21.97 -33.19
N ARG A 264 33.80 21.04 -33.00
CA ARG A 264 34.74 21.06 -31.85
C ARG A 264 35.56 22.36 -31.75
N SER A 265 36.04 22.90 -32.87
CA SER A 265 36.82 24.14 -32.89
C SER A 265 35.98 25.35 -32.50
N LYS A 266 34.73 25.41 -33.00
CA LYS A 266 33.78 26.48 -32.68
C LYS A 266 33.38 26.45 -31.21
N LEU A 267 33.09 25.25 -30.68
CA LEU A 267 32.76 25.06 -29.27
C LEU A 267 33.91 25.47 -28.36
N THR A 268 35.15 25.09 -28.71
CA THR A 268 36.34 25.47 -27.94
C THR A 268 36.54 27.00 -27.91
N GLN A 269 36.41 27.66 -29.07
CA GLN A 269 36.48 29.13 -29.17
C GLN A 269 35.37 29.81 -28.36
N GLN A 270 34.15 29.27 -28.41
CA GLN A 270 33.03 29.75 -27.60
C GLN A 270 33.33 29.63 -26.10
N TRP A 271 33.85 28.50 -25.64
CA TRP A 271 34.18 28.33 -24.21
C TRP A 271 35.35 29.22 -23.77
N GLN A 272 36.29 29.53 -24.65
CA GLN A 272 37.35 30.51 -24.39
C GLN A 272 36.81 31.93 -24.20
N SER A 273 35.76 32.33 -24.93
CA SER A 273 35.20 33.68 -24.86
C SER A 273 34.21 33.91 -23.71
N LEU A 274 33.65 32.85 -23.12
CA LEU A 274 32.71 32.98 -22.00
C LEU A 274 33.37 33.56 -20.74
N PRO A 275 32.74 34.55 -20.04
CA PRO A 275 33.25 35.03 -18.76
C PRO A 275 33.35 33.91 -17.73
N ARG A 276 34.37 33.95 -16.86
CA ARG A 276 34.55 32.96 -15.79
C ARG A 276 33.71 33.32 -14.58
N GLY A 277 32.93 32.36 -14.07
CA GLY A 277 32.10 32.56 -12.90
C GLY A 277 31.00 31.52 -12.76
N THR A 278 30.05 31.78 -11.88
CA THR A 278 29.01 30.82 -11.45
C THR A 278 27.60 31.19 -11.86
N GLU A 279 27.42 32.28 -12.61
CA GLU A 279 26.10 32.76 -13.05
C GLU A 279 25.71 32.26 -14.45
N LYS A 280 24.47 32.52 -14.85
CA LYS A 280 23.99 32.17 -16.19
C LYS A 280 24.78 32.93 -17.26
N GLY A 281 25.16 32.23 -18.33
CA GLY A 281 25.98 32.79 -19.41
C GLY A 281 27.48 32.89 -19.09
N GLN A 282 27.91 32.45 -17.91
CA GLN A 282 29.32 32.33 -17.54
C GLN A 282 29.77 30.86 -17.67
N LEU A 283 31.07 30.59 -17.52
CA LEU A 283 31.63 29.26 -17.44
C LEU A 283 32.36 29.08 -16.11
N ASN A 284 32.05 27.99 -15.40
CA ASN A 284 32.69 27.68 -14.12
C ASN A 284 34.23 27.63 -14.29
N PRO A 285 35.01 28.35 -13.46
CA PRO A 285 36.46 28.50 -13.65
C PRO A 285 37.22 27.17 -13.76
N LEU A 286 36.93 26.19 -12.89
CA LEU A 286 37.61 24.89 -12.89
C LEU A 286 37.27 24.06 -14.13
N LEU A 287 36.02 24.15 -14.60
CA LEU A 287 35.63 23.48 -15.85
C LEU A 287 36.22 24.18 -17.07
N ALA A 288 36.31 25.51 -17.07
CA ALA A 288 36.94 26.24 -18.16
C ALA A 288 38.40 25.82 -18.33
N GLU A 289 39.14 25.77 -17.22
CA GLU A 289 40.54 25.32 -17.21
C GLU A 289 40.66 23.90 -17.79
N ALA A 290 39.86 22.95 -17.28
CA ALA A 290 39.88 21.57 -17.76
C ALA A 290 39.50 21.43 -19.25
N LEU A 291 38.51 22.19 -19.73
CA LEU A 291 38.05 22.14 -21.12
C LEU A 291 39.04 22.76 -22.11
N ILE A 292 39.88 23.70 -21.68
CA ILE A 292 40.79 24.44 -22.56
C ILE A 292 42.24 23.93 -22.44
N ALA A 293 42.58 23.20 -21.37
CA ALA A 293 43.95 22.72 -21.10
C ALA A 293 44.59 21.91 -22.23
N SER A 294 43.81 21.18 -23.02
CA SER A 294 44.31 20.39 -24.15
C SER A 294 43.27 20.30 -25.28
N PRO A 295 43.69 20.01 -26.53
CA PRO A 295 42.77 19.82 -27.65
C PRO A 295 41.77 18.68 -27.37
N ILE A 296 40.52 18.88 -27.76
CA ILE A 296 39.44 17.90 -27.61
C ILE A 296 39.33 17.12 -28.92
N GLN A 297 39.57 15.82 -28.87
CA GLN A 297 39.51 14.94 -30.04
C GLN A 297 38.10 14.37 -30.21
N SER A 298 37.48 13.94 -29.11
CA SER A 298 36.15 13.32 -29.11
C SER A 298 35.19 14.03 -28.16
N LYS A 299 33.88 13.85 -28.40
CA LYS A 299 32.84 14.28 -27.44
C LYS A 299 33.02 13.64 -26.06
N TRP A 300 33.65 12.47 -26.00
CA TRP A 300 33.90 11.73 -24.77
C TRP A 300 35.04 12.30 -23.95
N ASP A 301 35.97 13.04 -24.56
CA ASP A 301 37.04 13.73 -23.83
C ASP A 301 36.45 14.82 -22.93
N VAL A 302 35.41 15.51 -23.39
CA VAL A 302 34.66 16.49 -22.59
C VAL A 302 34.05 15.83 -21.36
N VAL A 303 33.40 14.67 -21.56
CA VAL A 303 32.78 13.90 -20.47
C VAL A 303 33.84 13.41 -19.49
N GLY A 304 34.98 12.94 -19.99
CA GLY A 304 36.14 12.55 -19.19
C GLY A 304 36.66 13.70 -18.33
N ARG A 305 36.79 14.91 -18.91
CA ARG A 305 37.23 16.13 -18.19
C ARG A 305 36.24 16.55 -17.11
N TYR A 306 34.93 16.51 -17.40
CA TYR A 306 33.91 16.71 -16.37
C TYR A 306 34.05 15.70 -15.24
N GLY A 307 34.24 14.43 -15.59
CA GLY A 307 34.49 13.36 -14.63
C GLY A 307 35.69 13.65 -13.74
N GLN A 308 36.82 14.03 -14.33
CA GLN A 308 38.04 14.35 -13.60
C GLN A 308 37.83 15.54 -12.65
N VAL A 309 37.26 16.65 -13.13
CA VAL A 309 36.97 17.82 -12.31
C VAL A 309 36.10 17.46 -11.11
N PHE A 310 35.01 16.70 -11.30
CA PHE A 310 34.16 16.30 -10.18
C PHE A 310 34.85 15.33 -9.21
N THR A 311 35.68 14.41 -9.72
CA THR A 311 36.48 13.52 -8.88
C THR A 311 37.51 14.29 -8.05
N ASP A 312 38.19 15.28 -8.64
CA ASP A 312 39.16 16.12 -7.95
C ASP A 312 38.49 17.00 -6.89
N VAL A 313 37.34 17.59 -7.22
CA VAL A 313 36.51 18.32 -6.25
C VAL A 313 36.14 17.40 -5.08
N TYR A 314 35.65 16.18 -5.36
CA TYR A 314 35.31 15.24 -4.30
C TYR A 314 36.52 14.86 -3.43
N ALA A 315 37.68 14.61 -4.03
CA ALA A 315 38.91 14.27 -3.31
C ALA A 315 39.32 15.39 -2.34
N ARG A 316 39.32 16.66 -2.80
CA ARG A 316 39.64 17.84 -1.97
C ARG A 316 38.76 17.96 -0.72
N PHE A 317 37.48 17.57 -0.82
CA PHE A 317 36.54 17.62 0.30
C PHE A 317 36.42 16.31 1.08
N GLN A 318 37.10 15.23 0.67
CA GLN A 318 37.17 13.99 1.46
C GLN A 318 38.20 14.12 2.59
N GLU A 319 39.31 14.85 2.35
CA GLU A 319 40.40 15.04 3.30
C GLU A 319 40.05 16.02 4.44
N LYS A 320 39.15 16.98 4.17
CA LYS A 320 38.58 17.90 5.17
C LYS A 320 37.35 17.23 5.82
N LYS A 321 37.44 16.79 7.08
CA LYS A 321 36.42 15.97 7.78
C LYS A 321 34.99 16.54 7.70
N GLY A 322 34.14 15.96 6.84
CA GLY A 322 32.68 15.96 6.96
C GLY A 322 31.91 16.70 5.85
N PRO A 323 30.73 16.20 5.40
CA PRO A 323 29.94 16.83 4.34
C PRO A 323 29.35 18.20 4.72
N TYR A 324 29.42 18.59 5.99
CA TYR A 324 28.89 19.84 6.56
C TYR A 324 29.95 20.70 7.27
N ALA A 325 31.25 20.40 7.13
CA ALA A 325 32.27 21.30 7.66
C ALA A 325 32.09 22.69 7.03
N GLU A 326 31.84 23.71 7.85
CA GLU A 326 31.98 25.10 7.45
C GLU A 326 33.43 25.30 7.07
N LEU A 327 33.65 25.46 5.77
CA LEU A 327 34.96 25.75 5.22
C LEU A 327 35.02 27.27 4.97
N PRO A 328 36.21 27.88 5.02
CA PRO A 328 36.39 29.29 4.69
C PRO A 328 35.73 29.64 3.35
N GLU A 329 35.47 30.92 3.07
CA GLU A 329 35.04 31.43 1.76
C GLU A 329 36.07 31.11 0.65
N GLU A 330 36.21 29.84 0.29
CA GLU A 330 37.02 29.36 -0.81
C GLU A 330 36.18 29.43 -2.09
N ASP A 331 36.78 29.96 -3.16
CA ASP A 331 36.36 29.97 -4.57
C ASP A 331 34.88 29.59 -4.85
N PRO A 332 34.02 30.56 -5.24
CA PRO A 332 32.63 30.30 -5.62
C PRO A 332 32.46 29.20 -6.67
N GLY A 333 33.40 29.07 -7.61
CA GLY A 333 33.41 28.04 -8.64
C GLY A 333 33.55 26.63 -8.05
N LEU A 334 34.46 26.48 -7.07
CA LEU A 334 34.66 25.23 -6.35
C LEU A 334 33.42 24.85 -5.52
N GLN A 335 32.81 25.82 -4.84
CA GLN A 335 31.59 25.59 -4.05
C GLN A 335 30.41 25.16 -4.92
N GLN A 336 30.26 25.74 -6.11
CA GLN A 336 29.22 25.36 -7.07
C GLN A 336 29.34 23.87 -7.45
N LEU A 337 30.56 23.41 -7.77
CA LEU A 337 30.81 22.01 -8.12
C LEU A 337 30.64 21.06 -6.92
N ARG A 338 31.10 21.47 -5.73
CA ARG A 338 30.87 20.73 -4.48
C ARG A 338 29.37 20.52 -4.23
N LYS A 339 28.55 21.56 -4.40
CA LYS A 339 27.10 21.47 -4.19
C LYS A 339 26.45 20.48 -5.16
N ILE A 340 26.91 20.44 -6.41
CA ILE A 340 26.43 19.48 -7.42
C ILE A 340 26.77 18.03 -7.04
N VAL A 341 27.96 17.77 -6.49
CA VAL A 341 28.43 16.41 -6.19
C VAL A 341 28.02 15.94 -4.80
N MET A 342 27.98 16.82 -3.80
CA MET A 342 27.82 16.45 -2.38
C MET A 342 26.64 17.12 -1.68
N GLY A 343 26.07 18.18 -2.27
CA GLY A 343 25.00 18.95 -1.65
C GLY A 343 23.65 18.23 -1.66
N SER A 344 22.73 18.75 -0.84
CA SER A 344 21.32 18.32 -0.86
C SER A 344 20.71 18.52 -2.25
N GLY A 345 20.01 17.50 -2.75
CA GLY A 345 19.45 17.49 -4.11
C GLY A 345 20.43 17.07 -5.22
N SER A 346 21.68 16.76 -4.88
CA SER A 346 22.62 16.08 -5.78
C SER A 346 22.09 14.71 -6.20
N PRO A 347 22.40 14.24 -7.43
CA PRO A 347 22.15 12.84 -7.81
C PRO A 347 22.75 11.85 -6.81
N THR A 348 23.88 12.18 -6.18
CA THR A 348 24.60 11.29 -5.25
C THR A 348 24.09 11.37 -3.81
N ASP A 349 23.20 12.32 -3.50
CA ASP A 349 22.55 12.41 -2.19
C ASP A 349 21.48 11.32 -2.09
N LEU A 350 21.75 10.36 -1.21
CA LEU A 350 20.86 9.24 -0.92
C LEU A 350 20.19 9.40 0.46
N SER A 351 20.27 10.54 1.13
CA SER A 351 19.75 10.70 2.51
C SER A 351 18.27 10.31 2.67
N GLN A 352 17.43 10.64 1.70
CA GLN A 352 15.97 10.39 1.73
C GLN A 352 15.53 9.17 0.89
N GLU A 353 16.47 8.44 0.29
CA GLU A 353 16.15 7.42 -0.70
C GLU A 353 15.91 6.02 -0.08
N PRO A 354 15.02 5.18 -0.62
CA PRO A 354 14.93 3.78 -0.20
C PRO A 354 16.13 2.97 -0.72
N LEU A 355 16.98 2.45 0.19
CA LEU A 355 18.24 1.79 -0.16
C LEU A 355 18.13 0.51 -0.99
N ARG A 356 17.04 -0.25 -0.86
CA ARG A 356 16.88 -1.58 -1.47
C ARG A 356 17.24 -1.64 -2.96
N GLY A 357 16.92 -0.57 -3.70
CA GLY A 357 17.21 -0.48 -5.13
C GLY A 357 18.65 -0.11 -5.51
N TYR A 358 19.46 0.25 -4.52
CA TYR A 358 20.86 0.63 -4.70
C TYR A 358 21.82 -0.43 -4.17
N LEU A 359 21.37 -1.37 -3.32
CA LEU A 359 22.19 -2.41 -2.72
C LEU A 359 22.43 -3.60 -3.66
N ASN A 360 23.58 -4.27 -3.50
CA ASN A 360 23.83 -5.57 -4.15
C ASN A 360 22.99 -6.69 -3.48
N ARG A 361 23.09 -7.93 -3.95
CA ARG A 361 22.31 -9.07 -3.41
C ARG A 361 22.65 -9.36 -1.94
N LYS A 362 23.93 -9.36 -1.57
CA LYS A 362 24.41 -9.65 -0.21
C LYS A 362 23.87 -8.62 0.79
N ASP A 363 24.07 -7.34 0.49
CA ASP A 363 23.62 -6.23 1.32
C ASP A 363 22.08 -6.16 1.39
N ASN A 364 21.38 -6.51 0.30
CA ASN A 364 19.93 -6.65 0.31
C ASN A 364 19.45 -7.80 1.23
N ASN A 365 20.20 -8.89 1.34
CA ASN A 365 19.87 -9.97 2.27
C ASN A 365 20.12 -9.51 3.71
N GLU A 366 21.23 -8.84 3.99
CA GLU A 366 21.53 -8.28 5.32
C GLU A 366 20.46 -7.26 5.76
N LEU A 367 20.07 -6.33 4.87
CA LEU A 367 18.98 -5.40 5.12
C LEU A 367 17.67 -6.12 5.49
N ARG A 368 17.34 -7.21 4.78
CA ARG A 368 16.12 -8.00 5.05
C ARG A 368 16.20 -8.72 6.38
N GLU A 369 17.34 -9.29 6.74
CA GLU A 369 17.49 -9.98 8.02
C GLU A 369 17.41 -9.01 9.20
N LEU A 370 17.98 -7.80 9.08
CA LEU A 370 17.83 -6.74 10.09
C LEU A 370 16.36 -6.31 10.26
N GLN A 371 15.65 -6.10 9.15
CA GLN A 371 14.21 -5.78 9.17
C GLN A 371 13.39 -6.93 9.78
N LYS A 372 13.69 -8.17 9.39
CA LYS A 372 13.03 -9.38 9.91
C LYS A 372 13.28 -9.57 11.41
N ALA A 373 14.46 -9.21 11.92
CA ALA A 373 14.75 -9.28 13.34
C ALA A 373 13.90 -8.31 14.18
N ILE A 374 13.59 -7.13 13.63
CA ILE A 374 12.65 -6.16 14.24
C ILE A 374 11.24 -6.74 14.21
N GLU A 375 10.74 -7.12 13.02
CA GLU A 375 9.39 -7.66 12.88
C GLU A 375 9.17 -8.90 13.75
N ARG A 376 10.16 -9.81 13.82
CA ARG A 376 10.09 -11.01 14.65
C ARG A 376 10.03 -10.67 16.14
N TRP A 377 10.81 -9.70 16.59
CA TRP A 377 10.75 -9.26 17.99
C TRP A 377 9.39 -8.68 18.36
N GLN A 378 8.77 -7.93 17.44
CA GLN A 378 7.41 -7.43 17.62
C GLN A 378 6.35 -8.54 17.66
N VAL A 379 6.57 -9.66 16.96
CA VAL A 379 5.65 -10.81 16.94
C VAL A 379 5.81 -11.69 18.19
N GLU A 380 7.05 -11.96 18.60
CA GLU A 380 7.36 -13.00 19.60
C GLU A 380 7.43 -12.46 21.03
N SER A 381 7.68 -11.16 21.20
CA SER A 381 7.83 -10.59 22.53
C SER A 381 6.47 -10.38 23.21
N PRO A 382 6.24 -10.93 24.41
CA PRO A 382 5.02 -10.66 25.18
C PRO A 382 4.92 -9.20 25.63
N GLY A 383 6.04 -8.46 25.64
CA GLY A 383 6.09 -7.03 25.98
C GLY A 383 5.77 -6.09 24.80
N ALA A 384 5.44 -6.62 23.62
CA ALA A 384 5.07 -5.80 22.48
C ALA A 384 3.68 -5.16 22.72
N PRO A 385 3.58 -3.81 22.80
CA PRO A 385 2.32 -3.16 23.10
C PRO A 385 1.36 -3.28 21.91
N PRO A 386 0.04 -3.32 22.15
CA PRO A 386 -0.95 -3.48 21.09
C PRO A 386 -0.96 -2.26 20.16
N ARG A 387 -0.93 -2.52 18.86
CA ARG A 387 -0.94 -1.50 17.80
C ARG A 387 -1.97 -1.83 16.74
N ALA A 388 -2.57 -0.81 16.14
CA ALA A 388 -3.52 -1.02 15.05
C ALA A 388 -2.80 -1.16 13.71
N MET A 389 -3.18 -2.18 12.95
CA MET A 389 -2.79 -2.37 11.55
C MET A 389 -3.62 -1.41 10.68
N ILE A 390 -3.15 -0.17 10.50
CA ILE A 390 -3.93 0.87 9.82
C ILE A 390 -3.46 1.16 8.38
N VAL A 391 -4.33 1.77 7.60
CA VAL A 391 -3.97 2.62 6.48
C VAL A 391 -4.14 4.08 6.87
N ARG A 392 -3.43 4.99 6.20
CA ARG A 392 -3.62 6.44 6.26
C ARG A 392 -3.75 7.02 4.87
N ASP A 393 -4.41 8.17 4.79
CA ASP A 393 -4.48 8.93 3.55
C ASP A 393 -3.10 9.50 3.20
N ARG A 394 -2.77 9.47 1.91
CA ARG A 394 -1.59 10.16 1.40
C ARG A 394 -1.83 11.67 1.44
N PRO A 395 -0.79 12.49 1.72
CA PRO A 395 -0.92 13.95 1.70
C PRO A 395 -1.45 14.49 0.37
N LYS A 396 -1.10 13.82 -0.74
CA LYS A 396 -1.63 14.12 -2.07
C LYS A 396 -2.33 12.87 -2.63
N PRO A 397 -3.66 12.91 -2.80
CA PRO A 397 -4.38 11.79 -3.39
C PRO A 397 -3.93 11.47 -4.81
N VAL A 398 -4.10 10.21 -5.18
CA VAL A 398 -3.80 9.72 -6.53
C VAL A 398 -4.99 10.01 -7.43
N GLN A 399 -4.77 10.66 -8.57
CA GLN A 399 -5.76 10.74 -9.65
C GLN A 399 -5.86 9.37 -10.35
N PRO A 400 -6.95 8.61 -10.17
CA PRO A 400 -7.05 7.31 -10.83
C PRO A 400 -7.30 7.48 -12.33
N HIS A 401 -6.81 6.50 -13.09
CA HIS A 401 -7.02 6.36 -14.52
C HIS A 401 -7.45 4.92 -14.77
N VAL A 402 -8.29 4.72 -15.79
CA VAL A 402 -8.61 3.36 -16.24
C VAL A 402 -7.34 2.70 -16.77
N PHE A 403 -6.94 1.54 -16.26
CA PHE A 403 -5.87 0.76 -16.88
C PHE A 403 -6.43 -0.08 -18.01
N ILE A 404 -5.90 0.13 -19.21
CA ILE A 404 -6.38 -0.55 -20.41
C ILE A 404 -6.08 -2.04 -20.25
N ARG A 405 -7.14 -2.86 -20.23
CA ARG A 405 -7.06 -4.31 -19.98
C ARG A 405 -6.38 -4.65 -18.64
N GLY A 406 -6.53 -3.79 -17.64
CA GLY A 406 -5.95 -4.01 -16.31
C GLY A 406 -4.43 -3.77 -16.22
N ASN A 407 -3.78 -3.31 -17.28
CA ASN A 407 -2.32 -3.13 -17.33
C ASN A 407 -1.89 -1.74 -16.80
N PRO A 408 -1.23 -1.65 -15.63
CA PRO A 408 -0.85 -0.36 -15.03
C PRO A 408 0.11 0.49 -15.86
N ALA A 409 0.86 -0.13 -16.79
CA ALA A 409 1.74 0.58 -17.72
C ALA A 409 0.97 1.28 -18.85
N ARG A 410 -0.32 0.94 -19.06
CA ARG A 410 -1.18 1.51 -20.10
C ARG A 410 -2.35 2.26 -19.46
N ARG A 411 -2.15 3.55 -19.21
CA ARG A 411 -3.18 4.43 -18.65
C ARG A 411 -4.11 4.94 -19.75
N GLY A 412 -5.41 4.80 -19.53
CA GLY A 412 -6.48 5.39 -20.34
C GLY A 412 -7.03 6.66 -19.70
N LYS A 413 -8.34 6.87 -19.85
CA LYS A 413 -9.06 8.06 -19.37
C LYS A 413 -8.93 8.25 -17.84
N PRO A 414 -8.72 9.49 -17.34
CA PRO A 414 -8.82 9.78 -15.92
C PRO A 414 -10.27 9.61 -15.44
N VAL A 415 -10.46 9.07 -14.25
CA VAL A 415 -11.78 8.94 -13.63
C VAL A 415 -11.74 9.64 -12.26
N PRO A 416 -12.82 10.29 -11.80
CA PRO A 416 -12.89 10.76 -10.43
C PRO A 416 -13.07 9.56 -9.49
N ARG A 417 -12.69 9.73 -8.22
CA ARG A 417 -13.08 8.78 -7.17
C ARG A 417 -14.54 9.02 -6.86
N ARG A 418 -15.34 7.96 -6.74
CA ARG A 418 -16.79 8.00 -6.50
C ARG A 418 -17.28 6.61 -6.15
N PHE A 419 -18.52 6.53 -5.65
CA PHE A 419 -19.18 5.26 -5.37
C PHE A 419 -19.64 4.54 -6.65
N LEU A 420 -20.27 3.37 -6.52
CA LEU A 420 -20.76 2.59 -7.65
C LEU A 420 -22.02 3.21 -8.26
N GLY A 421 -22.04 3.37 -9.59
CA GLY A 421 -23.16 3.95 -10.33
C GLY A 421 -24.43 3.12 -10.29
N MET A 422 -24.28 1.79 -10.24
CA MET A 422 -25.40 0.86 -10.09
C MET A 422 -26.18 1.07 -8.77
N VAL A 423 -25.53 1.63 -7.73
CA VAL A 423 -26.16 1.85 -6.42
C VAL A 423 -26.57 3.30 -6.23
N ALA A 424 -25.65 4.25 -6.45
CA ALA A 424 -25.88 5.68 -6.23
C ALA A 424 -26.45 6.43 -7.45
N GLY A 425 -26.66 5.74 -8.57
CA GLY A 425 -27.15 6.33 -9.82
C GLY A 425 -26.05 6.98 -10.69
N PRO A 426 -26.43 7.41 -11.91
CA PRO A 426 -25.50 7.98 -12.88
C PRO A 426 -24.90 9.32 -12.41
N ASP A 427 -25.66 10.14 -11.69
CA ASP A 427 -25.30 11.51 -11.27
C ASP A 427 -24.58 11.57 -9.91
N ARG A 428 -24.10 10.43 -9.41
CA ARG A 428 -23.39 10.35 -8.13
C ARG A 428 -22.19 11.32 -8.06
N PRO A 429 -21.99 12.01 -6.93
CA PRO A 429 -20.90 12.97 -6.78
C PRO A 429 -19.53 12.28 -6.76
N ALA A 430 -18.50 13.06 -7.09
CA ALA A 430 -17.12 12.68 -6.85
C ALA A 430 -16.76 12.81 -5.36
N PHE A 431 -15.81 12.01 -4.90
CA PHE A 431 -15.22 12.12 -3.57
C PHE A 431 -14.16 13.22 -3.55
N GLU A 432 -14.33 14.18 -2.66
CA GLU A 432 -13.53 15.40 -2.63
C GLU A 432 -12.48 15.38 -1.51
N ASN A 433 -12.71 14.61 -0.44
CA ASN A 433 -11.94 14.72 0.80
C ASN A 433 -10.92 13.59 0.97
N GLY A 434 -9.66 13.96 1.23
CA GLY A 434 -8.60 13.00 1.51
C GLY A 434 -8.49 11.93 0.42
N SER A 435 -8.46 10.66 0.82
CA SER A 435 -8.49 9.51 -0.09
C SER A 435 -9.88 9.21 -0.65
N GLY A 436 -10.96 9.71 -0.03
CA GLY A 436 -12.35 9.33 -0.31
C GLY A 436 -12.83 8.12 0.49
N ARG A 437 -12.02 7.56 1.40
CA ARG A 437 -12.42 6.41 2.25
C ARG A 437 -13.60 6.70 3.15
N LEU A 438 -13.66 7.87 3.77
CA LEU A 438 -14.77 8.24 4.64
C LEU A 438 -16.07 8.41 3.85
N GLU A 439 -16.00 9.08 2.70
CA GLU A 439 -17.15 9.25 1.78
C GLU A 439 -17.63 7.88 1.24
N LEU A 440 -16.69 6.99 0.89
CA LEU A 440 -17.00 5.60 0.53
C LEU A 440 -17.71 4.86 1.68
N ALA A 441 -17.22 5.02 2.91
CA ALA A 441 -17.80 4.37 4.07
C ALA A 441 -19.24 4.85 4.33
N HIS A 442 -19.49 6.17 4.26
CA HIS A 442 -20.83 6.74 4.34
C HIS A 442 -21.75 6.26 3.21
N ALA A 443 -21.27 6.18 1.98
CA ALA A 443 -22.06 5.66 0.87
C ALA A 443 -22.44 4.18 1.05
N ILE A 444 -21.55 3.38 1.67
CA ILE A 444 -21.82 1.98 1.98
C ILE A 444 -22.90 1.85 3.06
N VAL A 445 -22.85 2.64 4.13
CA VAL A 445 -23.81 2.51 5.25
C VAL A 445 -25.06 3.37 5.11
N SER A 446 -25.17 4.14 4.02
CA SER A 446 -26.34 4.96 3.74
C SER A 446 -27.62 4.12 3.79
N PRO A 447 -28.70 4.60 4.44
CA PRO A 447 -30.00 3.91 4.41
C PRO A 447 -30.57 3.79 2.99
N ASP A 448 -30.16 4.67 2.06
CA ASP A 448 -30.53 4.60 0.64
C ASP A 448 -29.76 3.52 -0.13
N ASN A 449 -28.65 3.01 0.43
CA ASN A 449 -27.94 1.87 -0.14
C ASN A 449 -28.64 0.57 0.31
N PRO A 450 -29.31 -0.14 -0.61
CA PRO A 450 -30.21 -1.20 -0.21
C PRO A 450 -29.49 -2.55 -0.13
N LEU A 451 -28.16 -2.60 -0.31
CA LEU A 451 -27.36 -3.82 -0.33
C LEU A 451 -26.79 -4.16 1.05
N THR A 452 -26.21 -3.18 1.74
CA THR A 452 -25.41 -3.43 2.96
C THR A 452 -26.20 -4.17 4.05
N ALA A 453 -27.41 -3.69 4.36
CA ALA A 453 -28.28 -4.35 5.32
C ALA A 453 -28.72 -5.75 4.85
N ARG A 454 -29.09 -5.92 3.58
CA ARG A 454 -29.50 -7.22 3.02
C ARG A 454 -28.39 -8.25 3.07
N VAL A 455 -27.18 -7.86 2.67
CA VAL A 455 -26.01 -8.75 2.65
C VAL A 455 -25.69 -9.21 4.07
N PHE A 456 -25.70 -8.30 5.04
CA PHE A 456 -25.43 -8.68 6.42
C PHE A 456 -26.53 -9.57 7.02
N VAL A 457 -27.80 -9.20 6.83
CA VAL A 457 -28.96 -10.00 7.28
C VAL A 457 -28.95 -11.40 6.68
N HIS A 458 -28.66 -11.50 5.38
CA HIS A 458 -28.52 -12.77 4.67
C HIS A 458 -27.44 -13.65 5.31
N ARG A 459 -26.27 -13.10 5.62
CA ARG A 459 -25.17 -13.84 6.26
C ARG A 459 -25.56 -14.34 7.65
N VAL A 460 -26.17 -13.49 8.46
CA VAL A 460 -26.65 -13.88 9.80
C VAL A 460 -27.72 -14.98 9.71
N TRP A 461 -28.66 -14.85 8.77
CA TRP A 461 -29.68 -15.86 8.50
C TRP A 461 -29.07 -17.21 8.12
N MET A 462 -28.11 -17.22 7.20
CA MET A 462 -27.45 -18.43 6.73
C MET A 462 -26.83 -19.23 7.88
N HIS A 463 -26.24 -18.59 8.88
CA HIS A 463 -25.66 -19.27 10.04
C HIS A 463 -26.73 -19.83 11.01
N HIS A 464 -27.91 -19.23 11.05
CA HIS A 464 -29.03 -19.72 11.87
C HIS A 464 -29.78 -20.89 11.22
N PHE A 465 -30.04 -20.82 9.91
CA PHE A 465 -30.82 -21.80 9.17
C PHE A 465 -30.00 -22.85 8.42
N VAL A 466 -28.68 -22.67 8.33
CA VAL A 466 -27.73 -23.50 7.53
C VAL A 466 -28.14 -23.56 6.05
N ARG A 467 -28.95 -22.60 5.62
CA ARG A 467 -29.43 -22.41 4.26
C ARG A 467 -29.45 -20.91 3.98
N PRO A 468 -28.79 -20.44 2.92
CA PRO A 468 -28.81 -19.02 2.58
C PRO A 468 -30.15 -18.63 1.94
N MET A 469 -30.56 -17.37 2.07
CA MET A 469 -31.71 -16.84 1.31
C MET A 469 -31.34 -16.61 -0.16
N VAL A 470 -30.10 -16.14 -0.39
CA VAL A 470 -29.48 -15.94 -1.71
C VAL A 470 -28.44 -17.03 -1.92
N MET A 471 -28.62 -17.87 -2.94
CA MET A 471 -27.81 -19.09 -3.14
C MET A 471 -26.32 -18.82 -3.38
N THR A 472 -25.97 -17.61 -3.78
CA THR A 472 -24.61 -17.09 -3.91
C THR A 472 -24.31 -16.11 -2.77
N PRO A 473 -23.72 -16.55 -1.65
CA PRO A 473 -23.68 -15.77 -0.42
C PRO A 473 -22.94 -14.42 -0.47
N SER A 474 -22.19 -14.16 -1.53
CA SER A 474 -21.46 -12.91 -1.73
C SER A 474 -21.66 -12.32 -3.12
N ASP A 475 -22.73 -12.70 -3.82
CA ASP A 475 -23.09 -12.17 -5.14
C ASP A 475 -24.60 -11.92 -5.19
N PHE A 476 -24.96 -10.64 -5.26
CA PHE A 476 -26.31 -10.08 -5.41
C PHE A 476 -26.49 -9.45 -6.81
N GLY A 477 -25.59 -9.74 -7.75
CA GLY A 477 -25.63 -9.24 -9.12
C GLY A 477 -26.83 -9.77 -9.91
N VAL A 478 -26.99 -9.26 -11.13
CA VAL A 478 -28.15 -9.48 -12.02
C VAL A 478 -28.30 -10.93 -12.49
N ARG A 479 -27.24 -11.74 -12.35
CA ARG A 479 -27.27 -13.18 -12.66
C ARG A 479 -27.65 -14.07 -11.49
N THR A 480 -27.74 -13.49 -10.31
CA THR A 480 -28.19 -14.22 -9.12
C THR A 480 -29.70 -14.41 -9.21
N PRO A 481 -30.21 -15.65 -9.14
CA PRO A 481 -31.64 -15.91 -9.15
C PRO A 481 -32.36 -15.13 -8.05
N GLU A 482 -33.57 -14.66 -8.35
CA GLU A 482 -34.36 -13.95 -7.36
C GLU A 482 -34.59 -14.84 -6.12
N PRO A 483 -34.27 -14.36 -4.90
CA PRO A 483 -34.43 -15.16 -3.69
C PRO A 483 -35.90 -15.53 -3.45
N LEU A 484 -36.19 -16.82 -3.27
CA LEU A 484 -37.56 -17.28 -2.95
C LEU A 484 -38.13 -16.59 -1.70
N LEU A 485 -37.27 -16.26 -0.74
CA LEU A 485 -37.62 -15.60 0.52
C LEU A 485 -37.34 -14.08 0.49
N ARG A 486 -37.31 -13.44 -0.68
CA ARG A 486 -37.01 -12.00 -0.83
C ARG A 486 -37.89 -11.10 0.05
N PRO A 487 -39.23 -11.28 0.18
CA PRO A 487 -40.03 -10.45 1.08
C PRO A 487 -39.57 -10.52 2.54
N ALA A 488 -39.12 -11.69 3.00
CA ALA A 488 -38.59 -11.86 4.36
C ALA A 488 -37.21 -11.20 4.52
N LEU A 489 -36.35 -11.31 3.52
CA LEU A 489 -35.05 -10.63 3.48
C LEU A 489 -35.22 -9.11 3.57
N ASP A 490 -36.10 -8.54 2.74
CA ASP A 490 -36.37 -7.10 2.71
C ASP A 490 -36.94 -6.61 4.05
N ALA A 491 -37.93 -7.32 4.59
CA ALA A 491 -38.52 -6.96 5.88
C ALA A 491 -37.51 -7.04 7.04
N LEU A 492 -36.62 -8.04 7.04
CA LEU A 492 -35.56 -8.14 8.05
C LEU A 492 -34.48 -7.06 7.88
N ALA A 493 -34.12 -6.70 6.65
CA ALA A 493 -33.17 -5.63 6.38
C ALA A 493 -33.69 -4.27 6.86
N VAL A 494 -34.97 -3.96 6.60
CA VAL A 494 -35.61 -2.75 7.11
C VAL A 494 -35.63 -2.74 8.64
N ARG A 495 -36.11 -3.83 9.28
CA ARG A 495 -36.12 -3.94 10.75
C ARG A 495 -34.73 -3.83 11.37
N PHE A 496 -33.71 -4.33 10.68
CA PHE A 496 -32.33 -4.24 11.14
C PHE A 496 -31.88 -2.78 11.20
N ILE A 497 -32.14 -1.99 10.15
CA ILE A 497 -31.86 -0.55 10.13
C ILE A 497 -32.68 0.18 11.21
N GLU A 498 -33.99 -0.07 11.29
CA GLU A 498 -34.90 0.54 12.28
C GLU A 498 -34.50 0.22 13.73
N SER A 499 -33.87 -0.93 13.97
CA SER A 499 -33.32 -1.31 15.28
C SER A 499 -31.99 -0.61 15.63
N GLY A 500 -31.58 0.38 14.83
CA GLY A 500 -30.29 1.05 14.98
C GLY A 500 -29.12 0.13 14.61
N TRP A 501 -29.31 -0.73 13.60
CA TRP A 501 -28.29 -1.68 13.13
C TRP A 501 -27.77 -2.66 14.22
N SER A 502 -28.60 -2.96 15.23
CA SER A 502 -28.26 -3.88 16.33
C SER A 502 -28.22 -5.34 15.86
N ILE A 503 -27.04 -5.95 15.95
CA ILE A 503 -26.79 -7.34 15.53
C ILE A 503 -27.52 -8.30 16.48
N LYS A 504 -27.53 -8.00 17.79
CA LYS A 504 -28.26 -8.81 18.77
C LYS A 504 -29.78 -8.72 18.57
N SER A 505 -30.31 -7.57 18.18
CA SER A 505 -31.74 -7.43 17.86
C SER A 505 -32.12 -8.21 16.61
N LEU A 506 -31.26 -8.21 15.57
CA LEU A 506 -31.43 -9.07 14.40
C LEU A 506 -31.45 -10.56 14.78
N HIS A 507 -30.52 -11.02 15.64
CA HIS A 507 -30.56 -12.39 16.15
C HIS A 507 -31.87 -12.71 16.86
N ARG A 508 -32.37 -11.82 17.74
CA ARG A 508 -33.66 -12.02 18.42
C ARG A 508 -34.80 -12.14 17.42
N ALA A 509 -34.87 -11.24 16.44
CA ALA A 509 -35.90 -11.28 15.40
C ALA A 509 -35.92 -12.62 14.66
N ILE A 510 -34.73 -13.16 14.34
CA ILE A 510 -34.60 -14.46 13.69
C ILE A 510 -35.01 -15.61 14.62
N VAL A 511 -34.38 -15.73 15.80
CA VAL A 511 -34.56 -16.93 16.65
C VAL A 511 -35.91 -16.98 17.36
N LEU A 512 -36.59 -15.85 17.50
CA LEU A 512 -37.95 -15.79 18.06
C LEU A 512 -39.04 -15.91 16.98
N SER A 513 -38.66 -15.95 15.69
CA SER A 513 -39.62 -16.15 14.60
C SER A 513 -40.35 -17.50 14.71
N ALA A 514 -41.58 -17.56 14.22
CA ALA A 514 -42.31 -18.82 14.10
C ALA A 514 -41.52 -19.84 13.25
N THR A 515 -40.89 -19.37 12.16
CA THR A 515 -40.08 -20.19 11.25
C THR A 515 -38.88 -20.85 11.95
N TYR A 516 -38.10 -20.11 12.74
CA TYR A 516 -36.94 -20.69 13.44
C TYR A 516 -37.35 -21.70 14.52
N ARG A 517 -38.51 -21.49 15.16
CA ARG A 517 -39.02 -22.35 16.23
C ARG A 517 -39.75 -23.60 15.74
N GLN A 518 -39.84 -23.83 14.43
CA GLN A 518 -40.44 -25.04 13.89
C GLN A 518 -39.64 -26.29 14.30
N ALA A 519 -40.33 -27.42 14.47
CA ALA A 519 -39.67 -28.69 14.67
C ALA A 519 -38.98 -29.16 13.36
N SER A 520 -37.96 -30.00 13.48
CA SER A 520 -37.39 -30.73 12.33
C SER A 520 -38.19 -31.98 11.95
N ALA A 521 -39.42 -32.11 12.47
CA ALA A 521 -40.33 -33.20 12.17
C ALA A 521 -40.75 -33.17 10.71
N ASP A 522 -40.95 -34.34 10.12
CA ASP A 522 -41.42 -34.43 8.75
C ASP A 522 -42.94 -34.25 8.65
N ARG A 523 -43.36 -33.61 7.55
CA ARG A 523 -44.76 -33.42 7.18
C ARG A 523 -44.96 -33.88 5.74
N PRO A 524 -45.55 -35.07 5.50
CA PRO A 524 -45.68 -35.65 4.16
C PRO A 524 -46.42 -34.75 3.16
N ASP A 525 -47.45 -34.02 3.63
CA ASP A 525 -48.20 -33.04 2.86
C ASP A 525 -47.30 -31.90 2.35
N CYS A 526 -46.44 -31.35 3.21
CA CYS A 526 -45.50 -30.28 2.84
C CYS A 526 -44.36 -30.80 1.96
N ARG A 527 -43.78 -31.96 2.29
CA ARG A 527 -42.68 -32.58 1.52
C ARG A 527 -43.08 -32.84 0.07
N ARG A 528 -44.34 -33.21 -0.19
CA ARG A 528 -44.84 -33.43 -1.55
C ARG A 528 -44.82 -32.16 -2.42
N VAL A 529 -44.96 -30.98 -1.80
CA VAL A 529 -44.99 -29.68 -2.48
C VAL A 529 -43.61 -29.02 -2.51
N ASP A 530 -42.85 -29.15 -1.43
CA ASP A 530 -41.53 -28.54 -1.24
C ASP A 530 -40.58 -29.57 -0.59
N PRO A 531 -40.11 -30.57 -1.35
CA PRO A 531 -39.28 -31.66 -0.81
C PRO A 531 -37.95 -31.16 -0.26
N GLU A 532 -37.40 -30.10 -0.87
CA GLU A 532 -36.13 -29.47 -0.50
C GLU A 532 -36.27 -28.52 0.71
N ASN A 533 -37.49 -28.27 1.21
CA ASN A 533 -37.76 -27.34 2.30
C ASN A 533 -37.24 -25.91 2.01
N GLU A 534 -37.41 -25.45 0.77
CA GLU A 534 -37.02 -24.11 0.33
C GLU A 534 -37.82 -23.01 1.01
N ARG A 535 -39.08 -23.31 1.36
CA ARG A 535 -40.02 -22.42 2.05
C ARG A 535 -39.98 -22.54 3.57
N LEU A 536 -39.08 -23.38 4.11
CA LEU A 536 -38.86 -23.56 5.55
C LEU A 536 -40.17 -23.93 6.29
N TRP A 537 -40.85 -24.97 5.83
CA TRP A 537 -42.01 -25.58 6.50
C TRP A 537 -41.63 -26.54 7.64
N ARG A 538 -40.33 -26.81 7.80
CA ARG A 538 -39.70 -27.38 9.00
C ARG A 538 -38.33 -26.74 9.26
N MET A 539 -37.78 -26.91 10.46
CA MET A 539 -36.38 -26.53 10.74
C MET A 539 -35.40 -27.54 10.14
N ASN A 540 -34.37 -27.05 9.44
CA ASN A 540 -33.33 -27.90 8.86
C ASN A 540 -32.53 -28.60 9.96
N ARG A 541 -32.27 -29.90 9.77
CA ARG A 541 -31.30 -30.61 10.59
C ARG A 541 -29.91 -30.05 10.29
N ARG A 542 -29.16 -29.72 11.33
CA ARG A 542 -27.80 -29.19 11.22
C ARG A 542 -26.80 -30.18 11.78
N ARG A 543 -25.64 -30.28 11.13
CA ARG A 543 -24.48 -30.95 11.70
C ARG A 543 -23.99 -30.14 12.91
N LEU A 544 -23.53 -30.82 13.95
CA LEU A 544 -22.81 -30.16 15.03
C LEU A 544 -21.48 -29.62 14.49
N GLU A 545 -21.24 -28.34 14.70
CA GLU A 545 -19.95 -27.71 14.45
C GLU A 545 -18.86 -28.35 15.34
N TRP A 546 -17.61 -28.25 14.90
CA TRP A 546 -16.48 -28.87 15.60
C TRP A 546 -16.39 -28.47 17.08
N GLU A 547 -16.60 -27.20 17.42
CA GLU A 547 -16.51 -26.74 18.81
C GLU A 547 -17.64 -27.31 19.66
N ALA A 548 -18.87 -27.35 19.13
CA ALA A 548 -20.00 -27.94 19.83
C ALA A 548 -19.80 -29.44 20.06
N LEU A 549 -19.20 -30.15 19.08
CA LEU A 549 -18.83 -31.55 19.22
C LEU A 549 -17.74 -31.73 20.29
N ARG A 550 -16.67 -30.93 20.22
CA ARG A 550 -15.57 -30.97 21.20
C ARG A 550 -16.06 -30.69 22.62
N ASP A 551 -16.85 -29.63 22.80
CA ASP A 551 -17.39 -29.25 24.10
C ASP A 551 -18.34 -30.32 24.63
N SER A 552 -19.15 -30.94 23.77
CA SER A 552 -19.98 -32.10 24.17
C SER A 552 -19.13 -33.27 24.65
N LEU A 553 -18.01 -33.58 23.97
CA LEU A 553 -17.08 -34.62 24.39
C LEU A 553 -16.39 -34.27 25.72
N LEU A 554 -16.02 -33.00 25.93
CA LEU A 554 -15.43 -32.54 27.19
C LEU A 554 -16.42 -32.61 28.36
N VAL A 555 -17.67 -32.23 28.14
CA VAL A 555 -18.74 -32.34 29.13
C VAL A 555 -19.00 -33.80 29.49
N VAL A 556 -19.19 -34.67 28.49
CA VAL A 556 -19.44 -36.11 28.71
C VAL A 556 -18.24 -36.81 29.37
N SER A 557 -17.02 -36.33 29.13
CA SER A 557 -15.81 -36.87 29.77
C SER A 557 -15.46 -36.23 31.12
N GLY A 558 -16.26 -35.29 31.63
CA GLY A 558 -16.03 -34.63 32.92
C GLY A 558 -14.80 -33.71 32.95
N ARG A 559 -14.43 -33.12 31.81
CA ARG A 559 -13.23 -32.27 31.66
C ARG A 559 -13.55 -30.77 31.50
N ILE A 560 -14.79 -30.37 31.78
CA ILE A 560 -15.28 -28.98 31.81
C ILE A 560 -15.92 -28.69 33.16
#